data_AF-A0A645IFR7-F1
#
_entry.id   AF-A0A645IFR7-F1
#
_cell.length_a   1.000
_cell.length_b   1.000
_cell.length_c   1.000
_cell.angle_alpha   90.00
_cell.angle_beta   90.00
_cell.angle_gamma   90.00
#
_symmetry.space_group_name_H-M   'P 1'
#
loop_
_entity.id
_entity.type
_entity.pdbx_description
1 polymer ?
#
loop_
_entity_poly.entity_id
_entity_poly.type
_entity_poly.pdbx_seq_one_letter_code
_entity_poly.pdbx_strand_id
1 'polypeptide(L)'
;MPIVLNASILIPWVLTPLIVTTINYFSMASGLVPAPTGVTVPWTVPLFFSGMMATNSLMGGLLQLIDVAIVGVMWYPFLKVVDKANLALTVEEAA
;
A
#
# COMPACT_ATOMS: atom_id res chain seq x y z
N MET A 1 -0.11 17.72 7.41
CA MET A 1 -1.35 17.52 6.64
C MET A 1 -2.30 16.59 7.39
N PRO A 2 -3.57 16.97 7.64
CA PRO A 2 -4.57 16.02 8.15
C PRO A 2 -4.98 15.06 7.03
N ILE A 3 -4.59 13.80 7.15
CA ILE A 3 -4.87 12.74 6.16
C ILE A 3 -6.38 12.46 6.06
N VAL A 4 -7.09 12.50 7.19
CA VAL A 4 -8.49 12.09 7.32
C VAL A 4 -9.48 13.14 6.80
N LEU A 5 -9.08 14.42 6.76
CA LEU A 5 -9.92 15.54 6.30
C LEU A 5 -9.68 15.90 4.83
N ASN A 6 -8.72 15.25 4.16
CA ASN A 6 -8.39 15.52 2.77
C ASN A 6 -9.07 14.50 1.85
N ALA A 7 -10.13 14.91 1.16
CA ALA A 7 -10.87 14.07 0.23
C ALA A 7 -10.00 13.48 -0.89
N SER A 8 -8.93 14.16 -1.31
CA SER A 8 -7.99 13.66 -2.31
C SER A 8 -7.14 12.49 -1.81
N ILE A 9 -6.91 12.39 -0.50
CA ILE A 9 -6.18 11.26 0.11
C ILE A 9 -7.13 10.12 0.49
N LEU A 10 -8.40 10.42 0.76
CA LEU A 10 -9.43 9.40 1.02
C LEU A 10 -9.58 8.42 -0.15
N ILE A 11 -9.54 8.93 -1.39
CA ILE A 11 -9.69 8.13 -2.61
C ILE A 11 -8.62 7.02 -2.70
N PRO A 12 -7.31 7.30 -2.72
CA PRO A 12 -6.29 6.25 -2.75
C PRO A 12 -6.30 5.42 -1.47
N TRP A 13 -6.71 5.97 -0.33
CA TRP A 13 -6.79 5.22 0.92
C TRP A 13 -7.85 4.10 0.89
N VAL A 14 -8.97 4.30 0.19
CA VAL A 14 -10.00 3.26 0.02
C VAL A 14 -9.72 2.37 -1.19
N LEU A 15 -9.35 2.96 -2.33
CA LEU A 15 -9.18 2.20 -3.58
C LEU A 15 -7.94 1.32 -3.57
N THR A 16 -6.83 1.79 -2.99
CA THR A 16 -5.56 1.04 -3.04
C THR A 16 -5.66 -0.28 -2.27
N PRO A 17 -6.18 -0.32 -1.02
CA PRO A 17 -6.36 -1.60 -0.31
C PRO A 17 -7.31 -2.55 -1.02
N LEU A 18 -8.37 -2.05 -1.67
CA LEU A 18 -9.29 -2.90 -2.45
C LEU A 18 -8.58 -3.57 -3.62
N ILE A 19 -7.77 -2.82 -4.37
CA ILE A 19 -7.01 -3.33 -5.51
C ILE A 19 -5.96 -4.34 -5.04
N VAL A 20 -5.15 -3.99 -4.03
CA VAL A 20 -4.10 -4.86 -3.48
C VAL A 20 -4.70 -6.15 -2.93
N THR A 21 -5.80 -6.07 -2.18
CA THR A 21 -6.50 -7.26 -1.65
C THR A 21 -6.99 -8.16 -2.77
N THR A 22 -7.53 -7.57 -3.84
CA THR A 22 -8.01 -8.32 -5.02
C THR A 22 -6.86 -9.04 -5.72
N ILE A 23 -5.74 -8.35 -5.95
CA ILE A 23 -4.53 -8.94 -6.57
C ILE A 23 -3.98 -10.07 -5.71
N ASN A 24 -3.89 -9.87 -4.39
CA ASN A 24 -3.39 -10.88 -3.46
C ASN A 24 -4.30 -12.10 -3.42
N TYR A 25 -5.62 -11.90 -3.40
CA TYR A 25 -6.58 -13.00 -3.46
C TYR A 25 -6.40 -13.84 -4.74
N PHE A 26 -6.33 -13.21 -5.91
CA PHE A 26 -6.13 -13.94 -7.16
C PHE A 26 -4.75 -14.59 -7.27
N SER A 27 -3.71 -13.94 -6.75
CA SER A 27 -2.35 -14.51 -6.71
C SER A 27 -2.30 -15.77 -5.85
N MET A 28 -3.05 -15.80 -4.74
CA MET A 28 -3.17 -16.98 -3.89
C MET A 28 -4.11 -18.04 -4.50
N ALA A 29 -5.25 -17.63 -5.06
CA ALA A 29 -6.24 -18.54 -5.64
C ALA A 29 -5.74 -19.24 -6.91
N SER A 30 -4.89 -18.59 -7.70
CA SER A 30 -4.24 -19.18 -8.88
C SER A 30 -3.05 -20.10 -8.52
N GLY A 31 -2.65 -20.15 -7.24
CA GLY A 31 -1.49 -20.92 -6.78
C GLY A 31 -0.14 -20.27 -7.09
N LEU A 32 -0.11 -19.03 -7.59
CA LEU A 32 1.13 -18.30 -7.85
C LEU A 32 1.90 -17.99 -6.56
N VAL A 33 1.16 -17.69 -5.48
CA VAL A 33 1.72 -17.46 -4.14
C VAL A 33 1.02 -18.40 -3.15
N PRO A 34 1.76 -19.09 -2.26
CA PRO A 34 1.14 -19.96 -1.26
C PRO A 34 0.21 -19.18 -0.33
N ALA A 35 -0.92 -19.81 0.04
CA ALA A 35 -1.84 -19.23 1.01
C ALA A 35 -1.19 -19.13 2.41
N PRO A 36 -1.65 -18.21 3.28
CA PRO A 36 -1.13 -18.08 4.63
C PRO A 36 -1.27 -19.39 5.43
N THR A 37 -0.22 -19.78 6.14
CA THR A 37 -0.10 -21.06 6.87
C THR A 37 -0.83 -21.09 8.21
N GLY A 38 -1.52 -20.00 8.58
CA GLY A 38 -2.17 -19.84 9.89
C GLY A 38 -1.26 -19.26 10.98
N VAL A 39 0.02 -19.00 10.67
CA VAL A 39 0.93 -18.31 11.58
C VAL A 39 0.49 -16.85 11.74
N THR A 40 0.22 -16.43 12.97
CA THR A 40 -0.06 -15.02 13.28
C THR A 40 1.25 -14.25 13.32
N VAL A 41 1.59 -13.61 12.21
CA VAL A 41 2.75 -12.73 12.12
C VAL A 41 2.38 -11.35 12.69
N PRO A 42 3.11 -10.82 13.67
CA PRO A 42 2.87 -9.46 14.16
C PRO A 42 2.99 -8.44 13.03
N TRP A 43 2.10 -7.44 13.00
CA TRP A 43 2.10 -6.39 11.99
C TRP A 43 3.32 -5.45 12.07
N THR A 44 4.07 -5.49 13.18
CA THR A 44 5.33 -4.76 13.37
C THR A 44 6.53 -5.43 12.71
N VAL A 45 6.37 -6.65 12.20
CA VAL A 45 7.42 -7.33 11.43
C VAL A 45 7.69 -6.53 10.16
N PRO A 46 8.96 -6.29 9.80
CA PRO A 46 9.29 -5.55 8.59
C PRO A 46 8.66 -6.18 7.33
N LEU A 47 8.34 -5.31 6.37
CA LEU A 47 7.93 -5.70 5.02
C LEU A 47 8.93 -6.70 4.43
N PHE A 48 8.47 -7.56 3.53
CA PHE A 48 9.16 -8.76 3.00
C PHE A 48 9.18 -9.95 3.97
N PHE A 49 9.73 -9.79 5.18
CA PHE A 49 9.79 -10.88 6.16
C PHE A 49 8.41 -11.30 6.65
N SER A 50 7.51 -10.33 6.80
CA SER A 50 6.12 -10.58 7.15
C SER A 50 5.42 -11.52 6.16
N GLY A 51 5.52 -11.25 4.86
CA GLY A 51 4.93 -12.07 3.80
C GLY A 51 5.57 -13.45 3.67
N MET A 52 6.88 -13.55 3.88
CA MET A 52 7.58 -14.84 3.88
C MET A 52 7.15 -15.74 5.04
N MET A 53 7.07 -15.20 6.26
CA MET A 53 6.66 -15.97 7.42
C MET A 53 5.19 -16.34 7.38
N ALA A 54 4.33 -15.46 6.87
CA ALA A 54 2.90 -15.72 6.75
C ALA A 54 2.61 -16.87 5.79
N THR A 55 3.34 -16.98 4.67
CA THR A 55 3.14 -17.99 3.63
C THR A 55 4.12 -19.17 3.72
N ASN A 56 5.10 -19.11 4.64
CA ASN A 56 6.25 -20.01 4.73
C ASN A 56 6.99 -20.16 3.38
N SER A 57 7.06 -19.09 2.59
CA SER A 57 7.62 -19.10 1.23
C SER A 57 8.19 -17.73 0.83
N LEU A 58 9.30 -17.74 0.09
CA LEU A 58 9.90 -16.54 -0.50
C LEU A 58 8.92 -15.79 -1.42
N MET A 59 7.97 -16.50 -2.03
CA MET A 59 6.95 -15.91 -2.91
C MET A 59 6.03 -14.93 -2.17
N GLY A 60 5.73 -15.17 -0.89
CA GLY A 60 4.93 -14.23 -0.09
C GLY A 60 5.68 -12.93 0.21
N GLY A 61 7.01 -13.00 0.38
CA GLY A 61 7.84 -11.80 0.49
C GLY A 61 7.90 -11.02 -0.82
N LEU A 62 8.06 -11.71 -1.94
CA LEU A 62 8.08 -11.09 -3.26
C LEU A 62 6.75 -10.40 -3.60
N LEU A 63 5.62 -11.04 -3.30
CA LEU A 63 4.29 -10.44 -3.43
C LEU A 63 4.20 -9.12 -2.65
N GLN A 64 4.74 -9.09 -1.43
CA GLN A 64 4.77 -7.88 -0.61
C GLN A 64 5.57 -6.74 -1.24
N LEU A 65 6.68 -7.03 -1.93
CA LEU A 65 7.45 -6.02 -2.66
C LEU A 65 6.68 -5.49 -3.87
N ILE A 66 5.96 -6.36 -4.57
CA ILE A 66 5.08 -5.97 -5.69
C ILE A 66 3.94 -5.09 -5.17
N ASP A 67 3.34 -5.44 -4.04
CA ASP A 67 2.28 -4.65 -3.40
C ASP A 67 2.77 -3.24 -3.04
N VAL A 68 3.97 -3.11 -2.49
CA VAL A 68 4.58 -1.81 -2.18
C VAL A 68 4.75 -0.97 -3.45
N ALA A 69 5.18 -1.58 -4.56
CA ALA A 69 5.31 -0.88 -5.84
C ALA A 69 3.94 -0.43 -6.38
N ILE A 70 2.91 -1.30 -6.31
CA ILE A 70 1.54 -0.97 -6.73
C ILE A 70 0.99 0.17 -5.88
N VAL A 71 1.12 0.09 -4.56
CA VAL A 71 0.71 1.15 -3.64
C VAL A 71 1.41 2.46 -3.98
N GLY A 72 2.72 2.42 -4.22
CA GLY A 72 3.51 3.60 -4.61
C GLY A 72 2.99 4.26 -5.88
N VAL A 73 2.73 3.47 -6.94
CA VAL A 73 2.18 3.97 -8.21
C VAL A 73 0.77 4.53 -8.04
N MET A 74 -0.08 3.86 -7.28
CA MET A 74 -1.46 4.29 -7.03
C MET A 74 -1.53 5.58 -6.21
N TRP A 75 -0.62 5.75 -5.23
CA TRP A 75 -0.58 6.93 -4.37
C TRP A 75 0.13 8.12 -5.01
N TYR A 76 1.10 7.89 -5.89
CA TYR A 76 1.89 8.94 -6.53
C TYR A 76 1.08 10.10 -7.14
N PRO A 77 0.04 9.89 -7.97
CA PRO A 77 -0.70 11.00 -8.56
C PRO A 77 -1.40 11.86 -7.51
N PHE A 78 -1.95 11.25 -6.45
CA PHE A 78 -2.65 11.95 -5.39
C PHE A 78 -1.69 12.72 -4.50
N LEU A 79 -0.53 12.12 -4.17
CA LEU A 79 0.52 12.80 -3.43
C LEU A 79 1.02 14.04 -4.18
N LYS A 80 1.18 13.97 -5.50
CA LYS A 80 1.58 15.11 -6.32
C LYS A 80 0.56 16.26 -6.30
N VAL A 81 -0.73 15.94 -6.33
CA VAL A 81 -1.81 16.96 -6.25
C VAL A 81 -1.78 17.66 -4.89
N VAL A 82 -1.63 16.88 -3.83
CA VAL A 82 -1.58 17.39 -2.46
C VAL A 82 -0.33 18.23 -2.22
N ASP A 83 0.83 17.79 -2.72
CA ASP A 83 2.10 18.52 -2.63
C ASP A 83 2.00 19.89 -3.32
N LYS A 84 1.43 19.93 -4.52
CA LYS A 84 1.18 21.19 -5.24
C LYS A 84 0.24 22.13 -4.47
N ALA A 85 -0.79 21.59 -3.83
CA ALA A 85 -1.73 22.39 -3.03
C ALA A 85 -1.06 23.01 -1.79
N ASN A 86 -0.22 22.24 -1.07
CA ASN A 86 0.52 22.78 0.07
C ASN A 86 1.54 23.83 -0.36
N LEU A 87 2.24 23.60 -1.47
CA LEU A 87 3.21 24.56 -1.98
C LEU A 87 2.54 25.91 -2.28
N ALA A 88 1.35 25.90 -2.90
CA ALA A 88 0.60 27.12 -3.16
C ALA A 88 0.24 27.89 -1.87
N LEU A 89 -0.21 27.18 -0.84
CA LEU A 89 -0.52 27.79 0.47
C LEU A 89 0.73 28.43 1.10
N THR A 90 1.87 27.74 1.07
CA THR A 90 3.11 28.28 1.64
C THR A 90 3.63 29.52 0.91
N VAL A 91 3.34 29.66 -0.38
CA VAL A 91 3.73 30.84 -1.17
C VAL A 91 2.80 32.02 -0.86
N GLU A 92 1.50 31.77 -0.68
CA GLU A 92 0.53 32.80 -0.27
C GLU A 92 0.79 33.32 1.14
N GLU A 93 1.17 32.44 2.09
CA GLU A 93 1.57 32.85 3.45
C GLU A 93 2.87 33.66 3.49
N ALA A 94 3.73 33.52 2.47
CA ALA A 94 5.01 34.20 2.38
C ALA A 94 4.95 35.54 1.61
N ALA A 95 3.79 35.89 1.03
CA ALA A 95 3.54 37.11 0.24
C ALA A 95 2.77 38.17 1.05
#